data_AF-R0K1N9-F1
#
_entry.id   AF-R0K1N9-F1
#
_cell.length_a   1.000
_cell.length_b   1.000
_cell.length_c   1.000
_cell.angle_alpha   90.00
_cell.angle_beta   90.00
_cell.angle_gamma   90.00
#
_symmetry.space_group_name_H-M   'P 1'
#
loop_
_entity.id
_entity.type
_entity.pdbx_description
1 polymer ?
#
loop_
_entity_poly.entity_id
_entity_poly.type
_entity_poly.pdbx_seq_one_letter_code
_entity_poly.pdbx_strand_id
1 'polypeptide(L)'
;MVSFTTLLTFAAGALASPVVQDAAMPIPSNWNWHVSKSEMGCVRGGCYYHFDVTVPSVEGKIAGVKAHCNGNENGYYRKGNWFAMCETLEGANNSVAAKFSERESDYSGGPGQILVSFQPDGT
;
A
#
# COMPACT_ATOMS: atom_id res chain seq x y z
N MET A 1 -44.50 19.38 42.84
CA MET A 1 -43.53 19.88 41.84
C MET A 1 -42.23 20.13 42.60
N VAL A 2 -41.05 19.58 42.32
CA VAL A 2 -40.53 18.58 41.37
C VAL A 2 -39.34 17.96 42.13
N SER A 3 -39.24 16.64 42.24
CA SER A 3 -38.09 15.99 42.89
C SER A 3 -37.01 15.74 41.84
N PHE A 4 -35.76 16.14 42.15
CA PHE A 4 -34.62 16.11 41.24
C PHE A 4 -34.04 14.70 41.13
N THR A 5 -34.09 14.13 39.92
CA THR A 5 -33.43 12.86 39.57
C THR A 5 -32.03 13.17 39.04
N THR A 6 -31.00 12.98 39.85
CA THR A 6 -29.61 13.16 39.41
C THR A 6 -29.09 11.84 38.81
N LEU A 7 -28.94 11.81 37.49
CA LEU A 7 -28.32 10.70 36.76
C LEU A 7 -26.82 10.63 37.06
N LEU A 8 -26.35 9.50 37.60
CA LEU A 8 -24.93 9.13 37.63
C LEU A 8 -24.58 8.44 36.30
N THR A 9 -24.02 9.19 35.35
CA THR A 9 -23.36 8.64 34.17
C THR A 9 -21.89 8.37 34.48
N PHE A 10 -21.56 7.12 34.80
CA PHE A 10 -20.18 6.63 34.80
C PHE A 10 -19.70 6.56 33.34
N ALA A 11 -18.97 7.58 32.89
CA ALA A 11 -18.24 7.51 31.63
C ALA A 11 -17.06 6.54 31.81
N ALA A 12 -17.18 5.34 31.23
CA ALA A 12 -16.07 4.42 31.11
C ALA A 12 -14.98 5.09 30.24
N GLY A 13 -13.87 5.46 30.86
CA GLY A 13 -12.67 5.88 30.14
C GLY A 13 -12.16 4.71 29.31
N ALA A 14 -12.41 4.73 28.01
CA ALA A 14 -11.66 3.90 27.08
C ALA A 14 -10.21 4.40 27.10
N LEU A 15 -9.33 3.65 27.76
CA LEU A 15 -7.89 3.82 27.64
C LEU A 15 -7.53 3.51 26.18
N ALA A 16 -7.49 4.55 25.35
CA ALA A 16 -6.80 4.49 24.07
C ALA A 16 -5.31 4.37 24.39
N SER A 17 -4.86 3.15 24.67
CA SER A 17 -3.44 2.85 24.73
C SER A 17 -2.84 3.29 23.40
N PRO A 18 -1.76 4.12 23.40
CA PRO A 18 -1.07 4.42 22.17
C PRO A 18 -0.63 3.09 21.57
N VAL A 19 -1.13 2.79 20.37
CA VAL A 19 -0.60 1.70 19.56
C VAL A 19 0.85 2.08 19.32
N VAL A 20 1.75 1.38 20.01
CA VAL A 20 3.17 1.37 19.65
C VAL A 20 3.18 0.79 18.25
N GLN A 21 3.31 1.66 17.25
CA GLN A 21 3.60 1.22 15.89
C GLN A 21 4.98 0.58 15.96
N ASP A 22 4.99 -0.74 16.12
CA ASP A 22 6.24 -1.48 16.13
C ASP A 22 6.94 -1.20 14.81
N ALA A 23 8.22 -0.88 14.95
CA ALA A 23 8.98 -0.11 13.97
C ALA A 23 8.90 -0.74 12.58
N ALA A 24 8.79 0.12 11.55
CA ALA A 24 9.10 -0.25 10.17
C ALA A 24 10.36 -1.13 10.18
N MET A 25 10.21 -2.40 9.79
CA MET A 25 11.30 -3.37 9.86
C MET A 25 12.56 -2.73 9.26
N PRO A 26 13.74 -2.80 9.93
CA PRO A 26 14.93 -2.17 9.41
C PRO A 26 15.31 -2.82 8.08
N ILE A 27 15.00 -2.12 6.99
CA ILE A 27 15.35 -2.51 5.61
C ILE A 27 16.87 -2.68 5.57
N PRO A 28 17.40 -3.87 5.24
CA PRO A 28 18.85 -4.07 5.20
C PRO A 28 19.51 -3.15 4.17
N SER A 29 20.73 -2.69 4.47
CA SER A 29 21.57 -2.02 3.48
C SER A 29 21.81 -2.96 2.30
N ASN A 30 21.55 -2.48 1.08
CA ASN A 30 21.61 -3.24 -0.20
C ASN A 30 20.42 -4.18 -0.48
N TRP A 31 19.27 -3.99 0.18
CA TRP A 31 18.04 -4.70 -0.18
C TRP A 31 17.40 -4.10 -1.43
N ASN A 32 17.88 -4.52 -2.60
CA ASN A 32 17.41 -4.03 -3.90
C ASN A 32 16.28 -4.91 -4.44
N TRP A 33 15.19 -4.29 -4.85
CA TRP A 33 14.09 -4.97 -5.51
C TRP A 33 14.33 -4.99 -7.01
N HIS A 34 13.82 -6.02 -7.68
CA HIS A 34 13.97 -6.18 -9.12
C HIS A 34 12.62 -6.09 -9.81
N VAL A 35 12.51 -5.18 -10.79
CA VAL A 35 11.34 -5.04 -11.66
C VAL A 35 11.66 -5.70 -13.00
N SER A 36 10.74 -6.51 -13.51
CA SER A 36 10.90 -7.22 -14.77
C SER A 36 9.59 -7.36 -15.52
N LYS A 37 9.64 -7.80 -16.79
CA LYS A 37 8.47 -7.97 -17.67
C LYS A 37 7.54 -6.76 -17.68
N SER A 38 8.12 -5.57 -17.71
CA SER A 38 7.36 -4.32 -17.62
C SER A 38 6.72 -3.93 -18.95
N GLU A 39 5.42 -3.75 -18.93
CA GLU A 39 4.64 -3.09 -19.96
C GLU A 39 3.80 -1.99 -19.31
N MET A 40 3.88 -0.77 -19.81
CA MET A 40 3.14 0.36 -19.28
C MET A 40 2.87 1.36 -20.39
N GLY A 41 1.71 1.98 -20.35
CA GLY A 41 1.26 2.86 -21.41
C GLY A 41 0.06 3.71 -21.02
N CYS A 42 -0.19 4.75 -21.80
CA CYS A 42 -1.37 5.60 -21.64
C CYS A 42 -2.16 5.62 -22.95
N VAL A 43 -3.47 5.38 -22.83
CA VAL A 43 -4.45 5.49 -23.91
C VAL A 43 -5.48 6.56 -23.55
N ARG A 44 -6.40 6.90 -24.46
CA ARG A 44 -7.46 7.91 -24.20
C ARG A 44 -8.23 7.68 -22.89
N GLY A 45 -8.38 6.42 -22.48
CA GLY A 45 -9.08 6.04 -21.25
C GLY A 45 -8.25 6.10 -19.97
N GLY A 46 -6.93 6.33 -20.04
CA GLY A 46 -6.04 6.29 -18.88
C GLY A 46 -4.73 5.57 -19.10
N CYS A 47 -3.93 5.56 -18.06
CA CYS A 47 -2.69 4.81 -18.01
C CYS A 47 -2.86 3.45 -17.33
N TYR A 48 -2.07 2.49 -17.77
CA TYR A 48 -2.03 1.12 -17.28
C TYR A 48 -0.59 0.66 -17.04
N TYR A 49 -0.40 -0.29 -16.13
CA TYR A 49 0.86 -0.96 -15.88
C TYR A 49 0.67 -2.47 -15.73
N HIS A 50 1.68 -3.20 -16.17
CA HIS A 50 1.86 -4.64 -15.98
C HIS A 50 3.36 -4.86 -15.74
N PHE A 51 3.75 -5.41 -14.59
CA PHE A 51 5.15 -5.75 -14.33
C PHE A 51 5.26 -6.79 -13.23
N ASP A 52 6.37 -7.52 -13.22
CA ASP A 52 6.73 -8.43 -12.13
C ASP A 52 7.70 -7.72 -11.19
N VAL A 53 7.45 -7.76 -9.89
CA VAL A 53 8.38 -7.34 -8.84
C VAL A 53 8.91 -8.57 -8.10
N THR A 54 10.22 -8.61 -7.90
CA THR A 54 10.88 -9.59 -7.04
C THR A 54 11.53 -8.86 -5.87
N VAL A 55 11.08 -9.20 -4.67
CA VAL A 55 11.62 -8.74 -3.39
C VAL A 55 12.45 -9.88 -2.81
N PRO A 56 13.77 -9.71 -2.61
CA PRO A 56 14.62 -10.79 -2.14
C PRO A 56 14.36 -11.10 -0.66
N SER A 57 14.58 -12.36 -0.27
CA SER A 57 14.54 -12.76 1.13
C SER A 57 15.76 -12.25 1.89
N VAL A 58 15.58 -12.13 3.20
CA VAL A 58 16.65 -11.83 4.16
C VAL A 58 16.54 -12.88 5.26
N GLU A 59 17.59 -13.70 5.39
CA GLU A 59 17.58 -14.84 6.31
C GLU A 59 17.20 -14.42 7.74
N GLY A 60 16.21 -15.12 8.30
CA GLY A 60 15.69 -14.86 9.64
C GLY A 60 14.94 -13.53 9.82
N LYS A 61 14.67 -12.77 8.76
CA LYS A 61 14.03 -11.44 8.84
C LYS A 61 12.89 -11.22 7.87
N ILE A 62 13.11 -11.46 6.57
CA ILE A 62 12.13 -11.13 5.52
C ILE A 62 11.99 -12.34 4.60
N ALA A 63 10.78 -12.89 4.50
CA ALA A 63 10.48 -13.84 3.44
C ALA A 63 10.50 -13.09 2.09
N GLY A 64 11.10 -13.67 1.06
CA GLY A 64 11.08 -13.07 -0.29
C GLY A 64 9.72 -13.26 -0.95
N VAL A 65 9.41 -12.44 -1.95
CA VAL A 65 8.19 -12.60 -2.77
C VAL A 65 8.45 -12.17 -4.21
N LYS A 66 7.88 -12.92 -5.15
CA LYS A 66 7.68 -12.50 -6.53
C LYS A 66 6.19 -12.25 -6.74
N ALA A 67 5.83 -11.07 -7.23
CA ALA A 67 4.45 -10.71 -7.48
C ALA A 67 4.27 -10.05 -8.85
N HIS A 68 3.16 -10.34 -9.51
CA HIS A 68 2.71 -9.69 -10.74
C HIS A 68 1.78 -8.53 -10.39
N CYS A 69 2.20 -7.32 -10.72
CA CYS A 69 1.43 -6.11 -10.51
C CYS A 69 0.75 -5.71 -11.81
N ASN A 70 -0.58 -5.66 -11.79
CA ASN A 70 -1.42 -5.21 -12.90
C ASN A 70 -2.39 -4.16 -12.37
N GLY A 71 -2.47 -3.00 -13.03
CA GLY A 71 -3.45 -2.00 -12.67
C GLY A 71 -3.52 -0.84 -13.64
N ASN A 72 -4.45 0.05 -13.33
CA ASN A 72 -4.74 1.25 -14.07
C ASN A 72 -4.91 2.43 -13.10
N GLU A 73 -4.87 3.65 -13.62
CA GLU A 73 -5.29 4.80 -12.83
C GLU A 73 -6.74 4.62 -12.40
N ASN A 74 -6.97 4.72 -11.10
CA ASN A 74 -8.22 4.33 -10.47
C ASN A 74 -8.86 5.46 -9.65
N GLY A 75 -8.11 6.53 -9.35
CA GLY A 75 -8.59 7.69 -8.61
C GLY A 75 -9.60 8.58 -9.35
N TYR A 76 -10.37 9.39 -8.59
CA TYR A 76 -11.31 10.37 -9.14
C TYR A 76 -10.56 11.48 -9.89
N TYR A 77 -10.92 11.73 -11.15
CA TYR A 77 -10.10 12.55 -12.07
C TYR A 77 -8.61 12.17 -12.08
N ARG A 78 -8.29 10.91 -11.77
CA ARG A 78 -6.92 10.37 -11.67
C ARG A 78 -6.09 11.00 -10.54
N LYS A 79 -6.78 11.50 -9.52
CA LYS A 79 -6.25 11.94 -8.22
C LYS A 79 -6.68 10.96 -7.12
N GLY A 80 -5.86 10.81 -6.09
CA GLY A 80 -6.14 9.86 -5.00
C GLY A 80 -6.10 8.40 -5.46
N ASN A 81 -5.21 8.05 -6.41
CA ASN A 81 -5.02 6.65 -6.80
C ASN A 81 -4.74 5.79 -5.57
N TRP A 82 -5.40 4.63 -5.47
CA TRP A 82 -5.22 3.68 -4.39
C TRP A 82 -4.37 2.48 -4.82
N PHE A 83 -3.71 1.86 -3.84
CA PHE A 83 -2.92 0.66 -4.03
C PHE A 83 -3.83 -0.51 -4.41
N ALA A 84 -3.52 -1.13 -5.55
CA ALA A 84 -4.09 -2.41 -5.96
C ALA A 84 -3.13 -3.53 -5.56
N MET A 85 -3.67 -4.60 -4.97
CA MET A 85 -2.88 -5.78 -4.61
C MET A 85 -2.34 -6.45 -5.87
N CYS A 86 -1.07 -6.81 -5.83
CA CYS A 86 -0.41 -7.59 -6.86
C CYS A 86 -0.68 -9.09 -6.61
N GLU A 87 -0.70 -9.87 -7.68
CA GLU A 87 -0.86 -11.32 -7.62
C GLU A 87 0.48 -11.96 -7.21
N THR A 88 0.52 -12.69 -6.10
CA THR A 88 1.72 -13.41 -5.69
C THR A 88 1.97 -14.59 -6.62
N LEU A 89 3.14 -14.60 -7.27
CA LEU A 89 3.59 -15.67 -8.14
C LEU A 89 4.43 -16.71 -7.38
N GLU A 90 5.31 -16.25 -6.49
CA GLU A 90 6.21 -17.09 -5.69
C GLU A 90 6.47 -16.42 -4.32
N GLY A 91 6.75 -17.22 -3.28
CA GLY A 91 7.05 -16.72 -1.94
C GLY A 91 5.91 -16.96 -0.93
N ALA A 92 6.18 -16.67 0.35
CA ALA A 92 5.26 -16.95 1.44
C ALA A 92 4.72 -15.65 2.07
N ASN A 93 3.39 -15.55 2.20
CA ASN A 93 2.54 -14.60 2.93
C ASN A 93 2.84 -13.08 2.89
N ASN A 94 3.87 -12.60 2.18
CA ASN A 94 4.05 -11.17 2.01
C ASN A 94 3.10 -10.63 0.94
N SER A 95 2.63 -9.41 1.16
CA SER A 95 1.76 -8.71 0.22
C SER A 95 2.55 -7.63 -0.52
N VAL A 96 2.38 -7.59 -1.84
CA VAL A 96 2.87 -6.49 -2.69
C VAL A 96 1.67 -5.77 -3.24
N ALA A 97 1.71 -4.44 -3.26
CA ALA A 97 0.69 -3.63 -3.90
C ALA A 97 1.34 -2.53 -4.72
N ALA A 98 0.68 -2.10 -5.80
CA ALA A 98 1.17 -1.04 -6.66
C ALA A 98 0.07 -0.03 -6.96
N LYS A 99 0.49 1.20 -7.27
CA LYS A 99 -0.38 2.23 -7.83
C LYS A 99 0.41 3.21 -8.68
N PHE A 100 -0.30 3.95 -9.51
CA PHE A 100 0.26 5.17 -10.09
C PHE A 100 0.38 6.28 -9.05
N SER A 101 1.38 7.15 -9.22
CA SER A 101 1.39 8.46 -8.57
C SER A 101 0.16 9.26 -9.01
N GLU A 102 -0.11 10.36 -8.31
CA GLU A 102 -1.04 11.34 -8.84
C GLU A 102 -0.42 12.04 -10.05
N ARG A 103 -1.28 12.52 -10.95
CA ARG A 103 -0.86 13.40 -12.04
C ARG A 103 -0.54 14.77 -11.47
N GLU A 104 0.42 15.48 -12.07
CA GLU A 104 0.69 16.88 -11.72
C GLU A 104 -0.39 17.82 -12.28
N SER A 105 -1.01 17.45 -13.41
CA SER A 105 -2.05 18.23 -14.09
C SER A 105 -3.22 17.34 -14.54
N ASP A 106 -4.42 17.89 -14.51
CA ASP A 106 -5.64 17.20 -14.97
C ASP A 106 -5.80 17.23 -16.50
N TYR A 107 -5.09 18.14 -17.17
CA TYR A 107 -5.26 18.44 -18.59
C TYR A 107 -4.12 17.92 -19.47
N SER A 108 -2.99 17.58 -18.88
CA SER A 108 -1.81 17.16 -19.64
C SER A 108 -0.92 16.21 -18.84
N GLY A 109 -0.27 15.29 -19.56
CA GLY A 109 0.63 14.30 -18.98
C GLY A 109 -0.06 13.06 -18.42
N GLY A 110 0.78 12.11 -18.01
CA GLY A 110 0.41 10.93 -17.25
C GLY A 110 1.03 10.96 -15.86
N PRO A 111 0.81 9.91 -15.05
CA PRO A 111 1.53 9.75 -13.79
C PRO A 111 3.03 9.61 -14.06
N GLY A 112 3.85 10.31 -13.29
CA GLY A 112 5.32 10.27 -13.46
C GLY A 112 5.97 9.06 -12.82
N GLN A 113 5.26 8.37 -11.91
CA GLN A 113 5.81 7.25 -11.15
C GLN A 113 4.78 6.15 -10.94
N ILE A 114 5.28 4.94 -10.73
CA ILE A 114 4.55 3.84 -10.12
C ILE A 114 5.13 3.65 -8.71
N LEU A 115 4.25 3.67 -7.73
CA LEU A 115 4.57 3.46 -6.33
C LEU A 115 4.30 2.00 -6.00
N VAL A 116 5.29 1.31 -5.44
CA VAL A 116 5.17 -0.08 -5.00
C VAL A 116 5.29 -0.12 -3.48
N SER A 117 4.40 -0.86 -2.85
CA SER A 117 4.40 -1.14 -1.42
C SER A 117 4.65 -2.63 -1.20
N PHE A 118 5.44 -2.96 -0.19
CA PHE A 118 5.63 -4.30 0.31
C PHE A 118 5.27 -4.32 1.78
N GLN A 119 4.41 -5.27 2.14
CA GLN A 119 4.07 -5.54 3.51
C GLN A 119 4.53 -6.98 3.84
N PRO A 120 5.48 -7.12 4.79
CA PRO A 120 5.84 -8.43 5.29
C PRO A 120 4.67 -9.07 6.05
N ASP A 121 4.57 -10.39 6.07
CA ASP A 121 3.60 -11.08 6.93
C ASP A 121 3.95 -10.89 8.42
N GLY A 122 2.95 -10.70 9.27
CA GLY A 122 3.11 -10.67 10.74
C GLY A 122 3.37 -9.31 11.41
N THR A 123 3.13 -8.18 10.73
CA THR A 123 3.06 -6.83 11.34
C THR A 123 1.63 -6.34 11.51
#